data_AF-A0A519W7Q8-F1
#
_entry.id   AF-A0A519W7Q8-F1
#
_cell.length_a   1.000
_cell.length_b   1.000
_cell.length_c   1.000
_cell.angle_alpha   90.00
_cell.angle_beta   90.00
_cell.angle_gamma   90.00
#
_symmetry.space_group_name_H-M   'P 1'
#
loop_
_entity.id
_entity.type
_entity.pdbx_description
1 polymer ?
#
loop_
_entity_poly.entity_id
_entity_poly.type
_entity_poly.pdbx_seq_one_letter_code
_entity_poly.pdbx_strand_id
1 'polypeptide(L)'
;MNFKQILLPISFALSLTAFGQKPVAKPDSTVKKAPVEYSKIIPASAIGQDGLFNVRQVDQKWFFEIPDTLLGRYLLAVTRYVTTPQGFGSFGGEKVNEQTLYFQKGNSNNLFLKGVVYRQEAKSLDGPIFQAMMQSQESPIVASFDIKAKNPVTGNYVIDVTDFFKKDVAVVSISADEKSTKKLNSLADDRSFIEKISCYPINTEIKTTKTYASAGLG
;
A
#
# COMPACT_ATOMS: atom_id res chain seq x y z
N MET A 1 8.34 67.47 -56.86
CA MET A 1 6.89 67.70 -57.06
C MET A 1 6.15 66.38 -56.84
N ASN A 2 5.82 66.04 -55.59
CA ASN A 2 4.49 65.59 -55.15
C ASN A 2 4.51 65.25 -53.64
N PHE A 3 3.40 65.57 -52.99
CA PHE A 3 3.23 65.78 -51.55
C PHE A 3 2.51 64.59 -50.88
N LYS A 4 2.49 64.60 -49.53
CA LYS A 4 1.71 63.79 -48.55
C LYS A 4 2.51 62.62 -47.94
N GLN A 5 2.51 62.35 -46.63
CA GLN A 5 1.68 62.81 -45.51
C GLN A 5 2.43 62.61 -44.17
N ILE A 6 2.10 63.46 -43.20
CA ILE A 6 2.58 63.50 -41.81
C ILE A 6 2.14 62.26 -41.03
N LEU A 7 3.02 61.65 -40.23
CA LEU A 7 2.63 60.80 -39.10
C LEU A 7 3.51 61.09 -37.87
N LEU A 8 2.84 61.51 -36.78
CA LEU A 8 3.38 61.71 -35.44
C LEU A 8 4.00 60.43 -34.86
N PRO A 9 5.12 60.49 -34.12
CA PRO A 9 5.53 59.37 -33.28
C PRO A 9 4.64 59.31 -32.03
N ILE A 10 3.78 58.30 -31.98
CA ILE A 10 3.00 57.90 -30.81
C ILE A 10 3.98 57.44 -29.72
N SER A 11 3.92 58.15 -28.59
CA SER A 11 4.52 57.75 -27.32
C SER A 11 3.78 56.51 -26.80
N PHE A 12 4.45 55.37 -26.69
CA PHE A 12 3.93 54.20 -26.00
C PHE A 12 4.67 54.06 -24.67
N ALA A 13 4.01 54.55 -23.62
CA ALA A 13 4.47 54.40 -22.24
C ALA A 13 4.41 52.92 -21.84
N LEU A 14 5.56 52.35 -21.47
CA LEU A 14 5.68 50.99 -20.95
C LEU A 14 5.22 50.97 -19.49
N SER A 15 3.96 50.64 -19.23
CA SER A 15 3.48 50.38 -17.87
C SER A 15 3.83 48.94 -17.45
N LEU A 16 4.82 48.78 -16.57
CA LEU A 16 5.00 47.54 -15.81
C LEU A 16 3.88 47.41 -14.78
N THR A 17 2.83 46.67 -15.11
CA THR A 17 1.92 46.11 -14.09
C THR A 17 2.47 44.76 -13.64
N ALA A 18 3.08 44.74 -12.47
CA ALA A 18 3.45 43.52 -11.76
C ALA A 18 2.17 42.79 -11.32
N PHE A 19 1.75 41.77 -12.06
CA PHE A 19 0.77 40.80 -11.56
C PHE A 19 1.49 39.84 -10.60
N GLY A 20 1.41 40.14 -9.31
CA GLY A 20 1.75 39.18 -8.27
C GLY A 20 0.77 38.01 -8.30
N GLN A 21 1.20 36.86 -8.81
CA GLN A 21 0.49 35.61 -8.64
C GLN A 21 0.56 35.21 -7.16
N LYS A 22 -0.55 35.36 -6.43
CA LYS A 22 -0.76 34.67 -5.16
C LYS A 22 -0.69 33.16 -5.44
N PRO A 23 0.12 32.37 -4.71
CA PRO A 23 0.10 30.93 -4.84
C PRO A 23 -1.28 30.43 -4.43
N VAL A 24 -2.02 29.83 -5.36
CA VAL A 24 -3.21 29.06 -5.04
C VAL A 24 -2.71 27.80 -4.36
N ALA A 25 -2.73 27.80 -3.02
CA ALA A 25 -2.56 26.60 -2.23
C ALA A 25 -3.66 25.62 -2.62
N LYS A 26 -3.30 24.53 -3.31
CA LYS A 26 -4.12 23.32 -3.32
C LYS A 26 -4.33 22.92 -1.85
N PRO A 27 -5.56 22.64 -1.40
CA PRO A 27 -5.75 22.08 -0.08
C PRO A 27 -5.02 20.73 -0.03
N ASP A 28 -4.02 20.66 0.84
CA ASP A 28 -3.30 19.45 1.16
C ASP A 28 -4.28 18.52 1.87
N SER A 29 -4.94 17.67 1.10
CA SER A 29 -5.92 16.70 1.60
C SER A 29 -5.18 15.50 2.20
N THR A 30 -4.43 15.72 3.28
CA THR A 30 -3.96 14.65 4.18
C THR A 30 -3.98 15.10 5.65
N VAL A 31 -5.05 15.78 6.09
CA VAL A 31 -5.39 15.76 7.52
C VAL A 31 -5.86 14.34 7.84
N LYS A 32 -4.93 13.47 8.23
CA LYS A 32 -5.25 12.14 8.75
C LYS A 32 -6.16 12.33 9.97
N LYS A 33 -7.43 11.95 9.83
CA LYS A 33 -8.43 12.03 10.91
C LYS A 33 -7.90 11.30 12.15
N ALA A 34 -8.05 11.93 13.32
CA ALA A 34 -7.81 11.28 14.60
C ALA A 34 -8.60 9.95 14.68
N PRO A 35 -8.10 8.94 15.44
CA PRO A 35 -8.81 7.69 15.62
C PRO A 35 -10.28 7.92 15.97
N VAL A 36 -11.17 7.26 15.24
CA VAL A 36 -12.60 7.33 15.47
C VAL A 36 -12.97 6.26 16.49
N GLU A 37 -14.07 6.47 17.21
CA GLU A 37 -14.68 5.46 18.09
C GLU A 37 -14.75 4.09 17.41
N TYR A 38 -14.30 3.05 18.12
CA TYR A 38 -14.19 1.68 17.58
C TYR A 38 -15.52 1.18 17.00
N SER A 39 -16.63 1.37 17.71
CA SER A 39 -17.96 0.91 17.31
C SER A 39 -18.49 1.57 16.02
N LYS A 40 -17.93 2.73 15.63
CA LYS A 40 -18.26 3.37 14.35
C LYS A 40 -17.53 2.75 13.17
N ILE A 41 -16.37 2.15 13.42
CA ILE A 41 -15.57 1.48 12.39
C ILE A 41 -15.96 0.00 12.32
N ILE A 42 -16.07 -0.65 13.47
CA ILE A 42 -16.45 -2.05 13.63
C ILE A 42 -17.77 -2.10 14.42
N PRO A 43 -18.94 -2.02 13.75
CA PRO A 43 -20.23 -2.15 14.41
C PRO A 43 -20.44 -3.58 14.92
N ALA A 44 -21.42 -3.76 15.82
CA ALA A 44 -21.76 -5.09 16.35
C ALA A 44 -22.24 -6.08 15.27
N SER A 45 -22.67 -5.59 14.11
CA SER A 45 -23.06 -6.40 12.95
C SER A 45 -21.86 -6.87 12.11
N ALA A 46 -20.63 -6.46 12.45
CA ALA A 46 -19.43 -6.88 11.74
C ALA A 46 -19.24 -8.39 11.86
N ILE A 47 -18.99 -9.05 10.73
CA ILE A 47 -18.69 -10.48 10.69
C ILE A 47 -17.18 -10.62 10.88
N GLY A 48 -16.72 -11.59 11.66
CA GLY A 48 -15.29 -11.69 11.94
C GLY A 48 -14.83 -13.04 12.42
N GLN A 49 -13.51 -13.18 12.42
CA GLN A 49 -12.80 -14.35 12.94
C GLN A 49 -11.56 -13.89 13.71
N ASP A 50 -11.34 -14.51 14.87
CA ASP A 50 -10.18 -14.24 15.71
C ASP A 50 -9.05 -15.23 15.39
N GLY A 51 -7.80 -14.79 15.50
CA GLY A 51 -6.63 -15.60 15.16
C GLY A 51 -5.33 -14.82 15.30
N LEU A 52 -4.36 -15.08 14.42
CA LEU A 52 -3.10 -14.32 14.34
C LEU A 52 -3.38 -12.81 14.30
N PHE A 53 -4.31 -12.42 13.42
CA PHE A 53 -5.00 -11.14 13.49
C PHE A 53 -6.47 -11.40 13.76
N ASN A 54 -7.14 -10.52 14.49
CA ASN A 54 -8.60 -10.51 14.42
C ASN A 54 -9.00 -9.86 13.11
N VAL A 55 -9.90 -10.51 12.37
CA VAL A 55 -10.42 -10.01 11.11
C VAL A 55 -11.87 -9.64 11.30
N ARG A 56 -12.24 -8.49 10.76
CA ARG A 56 -13.60 -7.96 10.76
C ARG A 56 -13.95 -7.53 9.35
N GLN A 57 -15.13 -7.92 8.90
CA GLN A 57 -15.72 -7.49 7.65
C GLN A 57 -16.92 -6.59 7.97
N VAL A 58 -16.92 -5.41 7.38
CA VAL A 58 -18.02 -4.44 7.47
C VAL A 58 -18.36 -4.06 6.04
N ASP A 59 -19.57 -4.44 5.61
CA ASP A 59 -19.99 -4.36 4.21
C ASP A 59 -18.98 -5.05 3.27
N GLN A 60 -18.34 -4.28 2.39
CA GLN A 60 -17.33 -4.75 1.44
C GLN A 60 -15.89 -4.48 1.88
N LYS A 61 -15.69 -4.00 3.12
CA LYS A 61 -14.37 -3.67 3.65
C LYS A 61 -13.88 -4.71 4.64
N TRP A 62 -12.58 -4.94 4.58
CA TRP A 62 -11.86 -5.85 5.46
C TRP A 62 -10.93 -5.06 6.37
N PHE A 63 -11.07 -5.31 7.66
CA PHE A 63 -10.27 -4.69 8.71
C PHE A 63 -9.50 -5.76 9.45
N PHE A 64 -8.23 -5.47 9.73
CA PHE A 64 -7.41 -6.25 10.65
C PHE A 64 -7.30 -5.51 11.97
N GLU A 65 -7.45 -6.24 13.07
CA GLU A 65 -7.03 -5.79 14.39
C GLU A 65 -5.69 -6.43 14.72
N ILE A 66 -4.64 -5.61 14.75
CA ILE A 66 -3.26 -6.04 14.98
C ILE A 66 -2.93 -5.88 16.48
N PRO A 67 -2.61 -6.96 17.20
CA PRO A 67 -2.12 -6.86 18.57
C PRO A 67 -0.76 -6.17 18.64
N ASP A 68 -0.52 -5.40 19.71
CA ASP A 68 0.79 -4.77 19.97
C ASP A 68 1.93 -5.80 20.02
N THR A 69 1.63 -7.04 20.41
CA THR A 69 2.59 -8.16 20.47
C THR A 69 3.10 -8.63 19.10
N LEU A 70 2.43 -8.25 18.01
CA LEU A 70 2.88 -8.54 16.64
C LEU A 70 3.70 -7.40 16.03
N LEU A 71 3.82 -6.25 16.70
CA LEU A 71 4.71 -5.19 16.25
C LEU A 71 6.17 -5.63 16.39
N GLY A 72 6.96 -5.43 15.33
CA GLY A 72 8.35 -5.88 15.24
C GLY A 72 8.51 -7.40 15.05
N ARG A 73 7.42 -8.18 15.07
CA ARG A 73 7.49 -9.62 14.83
C ARG A 73 7.55 -9.90 13.33
N TYR A 74 8.47 -10.76 12.94
CA TYR A 74 8.60 -11.20 11.55
C TYR A 74 7.48 -12.16 11.18
N LEU A 75 6.84 -11.87 10.06
CA LEU A 75 5.74 -12.60 9.46
C LEU A 75 6.19 -13.01 8.05
N LEU A 76 6.12 -14.30 7.75
CA LEU A 76 6.40 -14.78 6.40
C LEU A 76 5.12 -14.71 5.56
N ALA A 77 5.11 -13.85 4.55
CA ALA A 77 4.04 -13.79 3.56
C ALA A 77 4.43 -14.63 2.35
N VAL A 78 3.59 -15.62 2.01
CA VAL A 78 3.80 -16.46 0.82
C VAL A 78 2.57 -16.38 -0.07
N THR A 79 2.76 -15.92 -1.29
CA THR A 79 1.72 -15.81 -2.32
C THR A 79 1.83 -16.99 -3.26
N ARG A 80 0.71 -17.69 -3.49
CA ARG A 80 0.63 -18.84 -4.41
C ARG A 80 -0.54 -18.67 -5.36
N TYR A 81 -0.41 -19.21 -6.57
CA TYR A 81 -1.56 -19.35 -7.46
C TYR A 81 -2.50 -20.40 -6.89
N VAL A 82 -3.79 -20.08 -6.81
CA VAL A 82 -4.81 -21.11 -6.56
C VAL A 82 -5.21 -21.76 -7.88
N THR A 83 -5.47 -20.92 -8.88
CA THR A 83 -5.78 -21.30 -10.27
C THR A 83 -5.30 -20.21 -11.21
N THR A 84 -5.10 -20.56 -12.47
CA THR A 84 -4.65 -19.66 -13.54
C THR A 84 -5.41 -19.98 -14.84
N PRO A 85 -5.52 -19.01 -15.78
CA PRO A 85 -6.10 -19.28 -17.10
C PRO A 85 -5.31 -20.33 -17.88
N GLN A 86 -5.96 -21.00 -18.83
CA GLN A 86 -5.26 -21.91 -19.75
C GLN A 86 -4.21 -21.14 -20.55
N GLY A 87 -3.04 -21.76 -20.76
CA GLY A 87 -1.93 -21.13 -21.49
C GLY A 87 -1.12 -20.11 -20.67
N PHE A 88 -1.51 -19.82 -19.42
CA PHE A 88 -0.76 -18.90 -18.56
C PHE A 88 0.65 -19.41 -18.21
N GLY A 89 0.85 -20.74 -18.20
CA GLY A 89 2.16 -21.37 -17.99
C GLY A 89 2.67 -21.34 -16.55
N SER A 90 1.78 -21.05 -15.59
CA SER A 90 1.95 -21.30 -14.15
C SER A 90 0.70 -22.00 -13.65
N PHE A 91 0.84 -22.87 -12.67
CA PHE A 91 -0.25 -23.75 -12.21
C PHE A 91 -0.64 -23.49 -10.76
N GLY A 92 -1.83 -23.98 -10.38
CA GLY A 92 -2.28 -23.95 -8.99
C GLY A 92 -1.27 -24.62 -8.06
N GLY A 93 -0.96 -23.97 -6.94
CA GLY A 93 0.04 -24.39 -5.95
C GLY A 93 1.42 -23.75 -6.13
N GLU A 94 1.74 -23.22 -7.31
CA GLU A 94 3.05 -22.59 -7.54
C GLU A 94 3.24 -21.30 -6.73
N LYS A 95 4.46 -21.11 -6.23
CA LYS A 95 4.86 -19.93 -5.45
C LYS A 95 5.15 -18.76 -6.38
N VAL A 96 4.46 -17.65 -6.14
CA VAL A 96 4.55 -16.41 -6.92
C VAL A 96 5.48 -15.42 -6.25
N ASN A 97 5.32 -15.26 -4.95
CA ASN A 97 6.11 -14.32 -4.16
C ASN A 97 6.28 -14.86 -2.74
N GLU A 98 7.39 -14.51 -2.12
CA GLU A 98 7.70 -14.79 -0.74
C GLU A 98 8.45 -13.61 -0.15
N GLN A 99 7.94 -13.07 0.96
CA GLN A 99 8.56 -11.92 1.60
C GLN A 99 8.37 -11.98 3.11
N THR A 100 9.45 -11.73 3.85
CA THR A 100 9.38 -11.51 5.30
C THR A 100 8.97 -10.06 5.56
N LEU A 101 7.92 -9.89 6.35
CA LEU A 101 7.31 -8.62 6.67
C LEU A 101 7.23 -8.40 8.17
N TYR A 102 7.14 -7.15 8.60
CA TYR A 102 6.81 -6.83 9.98
C TYR A 102 6.08 -5.50 10.09
N PHE A 103 5.26 -5.38 11.13
CA PHE A 103 4.58 -4.12 11.43
C PHE A 103 5.46 -3.24 12.32
N GLN A 104 5.51 -1.96 12.01
CA GLN A 104 6.18 -0.95 12.82
C GLN A 104 5.23 0.24 13.01
N LYS A 105 5.15 0.76 14.24
CA LYS A 105 4.40 1.99 14.49
C LYS A 105 5.10 3.17 13.83
N GLY A 106 4.35 3.92 13.01
CA GLY A 106 4.81 5.13 12.36
C GLY A 106 4.61 6.37 13.21
N ASN A 107 5.12 7.49 12.70
CA ASN A 107 5.19 8.76 13.44
C ASN A 107 3.85 9.53 13.42
N SER A 108 2.91 9.16 12.54
CA SER A 108 1.70 9.92 12.25
C SER A 108 0.44 9.05 12.41
N ASN A 109 0.33 8.37 13.55
CA ASN A 109 -0.79 7.49 13.90
C ASN A 109 -1.12 6.46 12.80
N ASN A 110 -0.08 5.82 12.29
CA ASN A 110 -0.15 4.83 11.24
C ASN A 110 0.69 3.61 11.62
N LEU A 111 0.38 2.46 11.03
CA LEU A 111 1.22 1.28 11.04
C LEU A 111 1.88 1.14 9.68
N PHE A 112 3.20 1.09 9.67
CA PHE A 112 3.97 0.68 8.50
C PHE A 112 4.04 -0.85 8.47
N LEU A 113 3.86 -1.42 7.29
CA LEU A 113 4.29 -2.77 6.97
C LEU A 113 5.60 -2.64 6.22
N LYS A 114 6.66 -3.27 6.72
CA LYS A 114 8.01 -3.16 6.18
C LYS A 114 8.48 -4.52 5.68
N GLY A 115 9.20 -4.53 4.57
CA GLY A 115 9.81 -5.74 4.01
C GLY A 115 11.25 -5.88 4.50
N VAL A 116 11.62 -7.06 5.00
CA VAL A 116 13.00 -7.33 5.40
C VAL A 116 13.87 -7.50 4.15
N VAL A 117 15.02 -6.82 4.12
CA VAL A 117 16.00 -6.94 3.03
C VAL A 117 17.22 -7.71 3.54
N TYR A 118 17.40 -8.92 3.04
CA TYR A 118 18.56 -9.75 3.34
C TYR A 118 19.70 -9.45 2.36
N ARG A 119 20.35 -8.29 2.48
CA ARG A 119 21.42 -7.92 1.53
C ARG A 119 22.83 -8.15 2.05
N GLN A 120 23.04 -8.27 3.37
CA GLN A 120 24.39 -8.40 3.93
C GLN A 120 24.45 -9.35 5.12
N GLU A 121 25.42 -10.26 5.06
CA GLU A 121 25.78 -11.17 6.14
C GLU A 121 27.06 -10.64 6.82
N ALA A 122 27.02 -10.49 8.14
CA ALA A 122 28.22 -10.22 8.92
C ALA A 122 28.83 -11.56 9.35
N LYS A 123 30.16 -11.70 9.27
CA LYS A 123 30.88 -12.89 9.75
C LYS A 123 30.73 -13.16 11.25
N SER A 124 30.32 -12.16 12.03
CA SER A 124 30.10 -12.25 13.48
C SER A 124 28.89 -11.38 13.85
N LEU A 125 28.05 -11.89 14.76
CA LEU A 125 26.84 -11.22 15.25
C LEU A 125 27.12 -10.22 16.40
N ASP A 126 28.34 -10.21 16.94
CA ASP A 126 28.64 -9.50 18.20
C ASP A 126 29.64 -8.35 18.02
N GLY A 127 30.05 -8.07 16.77
CA GLY A 127 31.02 -7.03 16.45
C GLY A 127 30.40 -5.66 16.14
N PRO A 128 31.16 -4.56 16.27
CA PRO A 128 30.72 -3.22 15.89
C PRO A 128 30.31 -3.11 14.41
N ILE A 129 30.85 -4.00 13.55
CA ILE A 129 30.46 -4.13 12.15
C ILE A 129 29.01 -4.60 12.00
N PHE A 130 28.56 -5.57 12.81
CA PHE A 130 27.18 -6.06 12.78
C PHE A 130 26.19 -4.96 13.21
N GLN A 131 26.53 -4.22 14.27
CA GLN A 131 25.69 -3.10 14.74
C GLN A 131 25.63 -1.97 13.72
N ALA A 132 26.76 -1.57 13.13
CA ALA A 132 26.80 -0.57 12.07
C ALA A 132 26.03 -1.02 10.82
N MET A 133 26.10 -2.32 10.48
CA MET A 133 25.33 -2.90 9.38
C MET A 133 23.83 -2.87 9.66
N MET A 134 23.38 -3.27 10.85
CA MET A 134 21.97 -3.20 11.24
C MET A 134 21.44 -1.75 11.25
N GLN A 135 22.25 -0.78 11.66
CA GLN A 135 21.90 0.64 11.59
C GLN A 135 21.90 1.20 10.16
N SER A 136 22.67 0.61 9.25
CA SER A 136 22.76 1.05 7.85
C SER A 136 21.71 0.40 6.94
N GLN A 137 21.05 -0.68 7.40
CA GLN A 137 20.00 -1.36 6.64
C GLN A 137 18.63 -0.84 7.07
N GLU A 138 18.05 0.06 6.28
CA GLU A 138 16.66 0.47 6.47
C GLU A 138 15.74 -0.43 5.63
N SER A 139 14.81 -1.11 6.30
CA SER A 139 13.81 -1.93 5.62
C SER A 139 12.79 -1.03 4.89
N PRO A 140 12.50 -1.25 3.60
CA PRO A 140 11.53 -0.45 2.86
C PRO A 140 10.12 -0.59 3.42
N ILE A 141 9.38 0.51 3.44
CA ILE A 141 7.95 0.52 3.76
C ILE A 141 7.20 0.02 2.53
N VAL A 142 6.55 -1.13 2.65
CA VAL A 142 5.75 -1.74 1.57
C VAL A 142 4.30 -1.28 1.58
N ALA A 143 3.80 -0.90 2.75
CA ALA A 143 2.49 -0.28 2.90
C ALA A 143 2.44 0.59 4.16
N SER A 144 1.57 1.60 4.15
CA SER A 144 1.25 2.42 5.32
C SER A 144 -0.26 2.41 5.54
N PHE A 145 -0.67 1.99 6.73
CA PHE A 145 -2.06 1.89 7.13
C PHE A 145 -2.37 2.95 8.19
N ASP A 146 -3.40 3.76 7.97
CA ASP A 146 -3.90 4.63 9.03
C ASP A 146 -4.57 3.79 10.12
N ILE A 147 -4.25 4.09 11.38
CA ILE A 147 -4.94 3.48 12.52
C ILE A 147 -6.32 4.11 12.63
N LYS A 148 -7.36 3.38 12.22
CA LYS A 148 -8.75 3.87 12.17
C LYS A 148 -9.36 3.97 13.57
N ALA A 149 -9.03 3.01 14.42
CA ALA A 149 -9.47 2.91 15.81
C ALA A 149 -8.52 2.01 16.61
N LYS A 150 -8.72 1.94 17.92
CA LYS A 150 -8.12 0.93 18.80
C LYS A 150 -9.25 0.13 19.45
N ASN A 151 -9.14 -1.18 19.50
CA ASN A 151 -10.14 -2.02 20.16
C ASN A 151 -10.08 -1.74 21.69
N PRO A 152 -11.18 -1.33 22.33
CA PRO A 152 -11.17 -0.94 23.75
C PRO A 152 -10.98 -2.13 24.70
N VAL A 153 -11.27 -3.35 24.26
CA VAL A 153 -11.16 -4.57 25.07
C VAL A 153 -9.76 -5.16 24.96
N THR A 154 -9.26 -5.33 23.73
CA THR A 154 -7.97 -6.01 23.48
C THR A 154 -6.80 -5.06 23.33
N GLY A 155 -7.06 -3.78 23.05
CA GLY A 155 -6.01 -2.82 22.69
C GLY A 155 -5.48 -3.00 21.27
N ASN A 156 -6.07 -3.83 20.41
CA ASN A 156 -5.55 -4.05 19.06
C ASN A 156 -5.73 -2.80 18.18
N TYR A 157 -4.78 -2.53 17.29
CA TYR A 157 -4.87 -1.48 16.28
C TYR A 157 -5.76 -1.90 15.12
N VAL A 158 -6.77 -1.11 14.79
CA VAL A 158 -7.68 -1.39 13.66
C VAL A 158 -7.19 -0.69 12.41
N ILE A 159 -6.90 -1.46 11.37
CA ILE A 159 -6.47 -0.97 10.05
C ILE A 159 -7.39 -1.51 8.94
N ASP A 160 -7.63 -0.69 7.92
CA ASP A 160 -8.34 -1.12 6.70
C ASP A 160 -7.32 -1.72 5.72
N VAL A 161 -7.49 -3.00 5.39
CA VAL A 161 -6.59 -3.75 4.50
C VAL A 161 -7.19 -4.04 3.14
N THR A 162 -8.40 -3.53 2.87
CA THR A 162 -9.18 -3.84 1.67
C THR A 162 -8.38 -3.54 0.40
N ASP A 163 -7.87 -2.31 0.29
CA ASP A 163 -7.12 -1.86 -0.88
C ASP A 163 -5.78 -2.58 -1.01
N PHE A 164 -5.14 -2.92 0.10
CA PHE A 164 -3.85 -3.61 0.09
C PHE A 164 -3.95 -4.99 -0.57
N PHE A 165 -5.00 -5.75 -0.26
CA PHE A 165 -5.21 -7.07 -0.88
C PHE A 165 -5.94 -7.00 -2.21
N LYS A 166 -6.82 -6.01 -2.42
CA LYS A 166 -7.55 -5.84 -3.68
C LYS A 166 -6.64 -5.37 -4.81
N LYS A 167 -5.82 -4.35 -4.57
CA LYS A 167 -4.98 -3.69 -5.60
C LYS A 167 -3.70 -4.46 -5.90
N ASP A 168 -2.97 -4.01 -6.91
CA ASP A 168 -1.69 -4.59 -7.35
C ASP A 168 -0.54 -4.09 -6.48
N VAL A 169 -0.46 -4.62 -5.26
CA VAL A 169 0.66 -4.40 -4.35
C VAL A 169 1.64 -5.56 -4.50
N ALA A 170 2.88 -5.26 -4.87
CA ALA A 170 3.89 -6.26 -5.27
C ALA A 170 4.07 -7.41 -4.27
N VAL A 171 3.98 -7.13 -2.96
CA VAL A 171 4.15 -8.12 -1.88
C VAL A 171 3.07 -9.21 -1.88
N VAL A 172 1.85 -8.88 -2.31
CA VAL A 172 0.67 -9.76 -2.27
C VAL A 172 0.05 -9.98 -3.63
N SER A 173 0.80 -9.65 -4.70
CA SER A 173 0.37 -9.75 -6.09
C SER A 173 1.45 -10.44 -6.92
N ILE A 174 1.20 -10.56 -8.23
CA ILE A 174 2.16 -11.15 -9.16
C ILE A 174 3.43 -10.26 -9.19
N SER A 175 4.60 -10.89 -9.17
CA SER A 175 5.88 -10.18 -9.19
C SER A 175 6.01 -9.32 -10.46
N ALA A 176 6.77 -8.23 -10.38
CA ALA A 176 6.95 -7.34 -11.53
C ALA A 176 7.60 -8.07 -12.73
N ASP A 177 8.55 -8.96 -12.46
CA ASP A 177 9.27 -9.73 -13.48
C ASP A 177 8.34 -10.71 -14.21
N GLU A 178 7.46 -11.38 -13.45
CA GLU A 178 6.48 -12.28 -14.03
C GLU A 178 5.43 -11.52 -14.83
N LYS A 179 4.95 -10.37 -14.34
CA LYS A 179 4.05 -9.49 -15.12
C LYS A 179 4.68 -9.07 -16.45
N SER A 180 5.95 -8.67 -16.44
CA SER A 180 6.70 -8.30 -17.66
C SER A 180 6.80 -9.49 -18.64
N THR A 181 7.19 -10.66 -18.14
CA THR A 181 7.35 -11.88 -18.94
C THR A 181 6.03 -12.36 -19.55
N LYS A 182 4.94 -12.25 -18.79
CA LYS A 182 3.58 -12.65 -19.19
C LYS A 182 2.82 -11.53 -19.90
N LYS A 183 3.45 -10.37 -20.14
CA LYS A 183 2.84 -9.17 -20.78
C LYS A 183 1.55 -8.70 -20.10
N LEU A 184 1.53 -8.81 -18.77
CA LEU A 184 0.46 -8.30 -17.92
C LEU A 184 0.71 -6.81 -17.66
N ASN A 185 -0.34 -6.03 -17.86
CA ASN A 185 -0.40 -4.59 -17.63
C ASN A 185 -1.14 -4.30 -16.31
N SER A 186 -1.80 -3.15 -16.24
CA SER A 186 -2.55 -2.70 -15.06
C SER A 186 -3.64 -3.70 -14.62
N LEU A 187 -3.81 -3.82 -13.31
CA LEU A 187 -4.94 -4.51 -12.70
C LEU A 187 -6.27 -3.82 -13.05
N ALA A 188 -7.29 -4.63 -13.34
CA ALA A 188 -8.67 -4.19 -13.51
C ALA A 188 -9.40 -4.26 -12.15
N ASP A 189 -9.55 -3.10 -11.49
CA ASP A 189 -10.11 -2.97 -10.14
C ASP A 189 -11.60 -3.36 -10.03
N ASP A 190 -12.35 -3.30 -11.13
CA ASP A 190 -13.77 -3.65 -11.25
C ASP A 190 -14.01 -5.16 -11.24
N ARG A 191 -13.00 -5.94 -11.68
CA ARG A 191 -13.02 -7.41 -11.79
C ARG A 191 -11.97 -8.07 -10.90
N SER A 192 -11.46 -7.34 -9.91
CA SER A 192 -10.53 -7.86 -8.90
C SER A 192 -11.12 -7.67 -7.52
N PHE A 193 -11.13 -8.73 -6.72
CA PHE A 193 -11.81 -8.72 -5.42
C PHE A 193 -11.21 -9.75 -4.46
N ILE A 194 -11.47 -9.53 -3.17
CA ILE A 194 -11.13 -10.47 -2.10
C ILE A 194 -12.28 -11.47 -2.01
N GLU A 195 -11.99 -12.75 -2.19
CA GLU A 195 -12.99 -13.81 -2.06
C GLU A 195 -13.28 -14.13 -0.60
N LYS A 196 -12.21 -14.28 0.20
CA LYS A 196 -12.30 -14.60 1.62
C LYS A 196 -11.00 -14.28 2.34
N ILE A 197 -11.12 -13.91 3.61
CA ILE A 197 -10.02 -13.94 4.57
C ILE A 197 -10.39 -14.92 5.68
N SER A 198 -9.52 -15.88 5.97
CA SER A 198 -9.68 -16.83 7.07
C SER A 198 -8.51 -16.70 8.04
N CYS A 199 -8.80 -16.59 9.32
CA CYS A 199 -7.80 -16.46 10.37
C CYS A 199 -7.72 -17.70 11.24
N TYR A 200 -6.49 -18.09 11.57
CA TYR A 200 -6.16 -19.19 12.45
C TYR A 200 -5.17 -18.68 13.50
N PRO A 201 -4.94 -19.40 14.62
CA PRO A 201 -4.11 -18.89 15.72
C PRO A 201 -2.70 -18.44 15.32
N ILE A 202 -2.09 -19.07 14.31
CA ILE A 202 -0.70 -18.78 13.89
C ILE A 202 -0.57 -18.29 12.45
N ASN A 203 -1.64 -18.28 11.66
CA ASN A 203 -1.63 -17.89 10.25
C ASN A 203 -2.94 -17.24 9.82
N THR A 204 -2.86 -16.44 8.77
CA THR A 204 -4.01 -15.84 8.10
C THR A 204 -3.91 -16.15 6.62
N GLU A 205 -5.00 -16.67 6.06
CA GLU A 205 -5.09 -17.01 4.64
C GLU A 205 -6.01 -16.02 3.94
N ILE A 206 -5.51 -15.42 2.87
CA ILE A 206 -6.24 -14.46 2.05
C ILE A 206 -6.37 -15.04 0.65
N LYS A 207 -7.60 -15.18 0.17
CA LYS A 207 -7.91 -15.60 -1.20
C LYS A 207 -8.40 -14.40 -1.99
N THR A 208 -7.74 -14.11 -3.11
CA THR A 208 -8.12 -13.00 -4.02
C THR A 208 -8.20 -13.49 -5.45
N THR A 209 -9.13 -12.92 -6.21
CA THR A 209 -9.17 -12.99 -7.66
C THR A 209 -8.66 -11.66 -8.21
N LYS A 210 -7.64 -11.72 -9.08
CA LYS A 210 -7.00 -10.55 -9.68
C LYS A 210 -7.03 -10.67 -11.20
N THR A 211 -7.57 -9.65 -11.84
CA THR A 211 -7.67 -9.56 -13.30
C THR A 211 -6.69 -8.50 -13.79
N TYR A 212 -5.79 -8.85 -14.71
CA TYR A 212 -4.85 -7.91 -15.32
C TYR A 212 -5.23 -7.68 -16.78
N ALA A 213 -5.08 -6.44 -17.25
CA ALA A 213 -5.08 -6.20 -18.69
C ALA A 213 -3.87 -6.94 -19.30
N SER A 214 -4.02 -7.58 -20.45
CA SER A 214 -2.95 -8.31 -21.12
C SER A 214 -2.81 -7.81 -22.55
N ALA A 215 -1.57 -7.68 -23.01
CA ALA A 215 -1.25 -7.47 -24.43
C ALA A 215 -0.87 -8.79 -25.14
N GLY A 216 -0.87 -9.91 -24.41
CA GLY A 216 -0.67 -11.25 -24.95
C GLY A 216 -1.99 -11.90 -25.36
N LEU A 217 -1.94 -12.82 -26.33
CA LEU A 217 -3.04 -13.74 -26.63
C LEU A 217 -3.01 -14.86 -25.60
N GLY A 218 -3.89 -14.83 -24.60
CA GLY A 218 -4.01 -15.85 -23.56
C GLY A 218 -4.43 -15.27 -22.22
#